data_AF-A0A0E3L1K3-F1
#
_entry.id   AF-A0A0E3L1K3-F1
#
_cell.length_a   1.000
_cell.length_b   1.000
_cell.length_c   1.000
_cell.angle_alpha   90.00
_cell.angle_beta   90.00
_cell.angle_gamma   90.00
#
_symmetry.space_group_name_H-M   'P 1'
#
loop_
_entity.id
_entity.type
_entity.pdbx_description
1 polymer ?
#
loop_
_entity_poly.entity_id
_entity_poly.type
_entity_poly.pdbx_seq_one_letter_code
_entity_poly.pdbx_strand_id
1 'polypeptide(L)' 'MIPKKGADLMLALEPMEAVRYLDFLKDGGIIIVNTQPVVPVTVTSGQAKYPEVSDTLDALV' A
#
# COMPACT_ATOMS: atom_id res chain seq x y z
N MET A 1 -19.33 4.52 -2.11
CA MET A 1 -17.90 4.67 -1.76
C MET A 1 -17.65 3.91 -0.45
N ILE A 2 -16.46 3.36 -0.24
CA ILE A 2 -16.11 2.62 1.00
C ILE A 2 -15.84 3.65 2.11
N PRO A 3 -16.48 3.57 3.29
CA PRO A 3 -16.18 4.48 4.40
C PRO A 3 -14.82 4.14 5.02
N LYS A 4 -14.21 5.11 5.71
CA LYS A 4 -13.00 4.84 6.52
C LYS A 4 -13.30 3.71 7.51
N LYS A 5 -12.32 2.82 7.71
CA LYS A 5 -12.45 1.61 8.54
C LYS A 5 -13.65 0.71 8.16
N GLY A 6 -14.14 0.79 6.92
CA GLY A 6 -15.31 0.06 6.45
C GLY A 6 -15.00 -1.21 5.65
N ALA A 7 -13.76 -1.40 5.21
CA ALA A 7 -13.37 -2.59 4.47
C ALA A 7 -12.92 -3.72 5.40
N ASP A 8 -13.47 -4.92 5.19
CA ASP A 8 -13.00 -6.14 5.86
C ASP A 8 -11.75 -6.73 5.21
N LEU A 9 -11.60 -6.55 3.89
CA LEU A 9 -10.52 -7.06 3.07
C LEU A 9 -10.03 -5.95 2.13
N MET A 10 -8.71 -5.81 2.02
CA MET A 10 -8.03 -4.99 1.02
C MET A 10 -7.22 -5.87 0.08
N LEU A 11 -7.41 -5.65 -1.22
CA LEU A 11 -6.55 -6.18 -2.27
C LEU A 11 -5.75 -5.02 -2.85
N ALA A 12 -4.43 -5.08 -2.74
CA ALA A 12 -3.53 -4.07 -3.29
C ALA A 12 -2.60 -4.70 -4.33
N LEU A 13 -2.49 -4.06 -5.49
CA LEU A 13 -1.69 -4.55 -6.61
C LEU A 13 -0.22 -4.15 -6.49
N GLU A 14 0.11 -3.27 -5.54
CA GLU A 14 1.46 -2.85 -5.18
C GLU A 14 1.53 -2.36 -3.71
N PRO A 15 2.72 -2.36 -3.06
CA PRO A 15 2.87 -2.05 -1.64
C PRO A 15 2.42 -0.64 -1.22
N MET A 16 2.74 0.40 -1.99
CA MET A 16 2.41 1.79 -1.64
C MET A 16 0.92 2.09 -1.79
N GLU A 17 0.19 1.28 -2.56
CA GLU A 17 -1.26 1.37 -2.69
C GLU A 17 -1.92 0.88 -1.41
N ALA A 18 -1.43 -0.23 -0.84
CA ALA A 18 -1.90 -0.73 0.44
C ALA A 18 -1.73 0.34 1.53
N VAL A 19 -0.56 0.96 1.61
CA VAL A 19 -0.29 2.04 2.58
C VAL A 19 -1.20 3.25 2.36
N ARG A 20 -1.37 3.68 1.10
CA ARG A 20 -2.21 4.85 0.75
C ARG A 20 -3.67 4.68 1.17
N TYR A 21 -4.18 3.46 1.13
CA TYR A 21 -5.59 3.16 1.42
C TYR A 21 -5.81 2.49 2.78
N LEU A 22 -4.78 2.32 3.60
CA LEU A 22 -4.84 1.63 4.89
C LEU A 22 -5.96 2.15 5.81
N ASP A 23 -6.24 3.46 5.77
CA ASP A 23 -7.32 4.14 6.49
C ASP A 23 -8.73 3.58 6.22
N PHE A 24 -8.93 2.91 5.08
CA PHE A 24 -10.21 2.32 4.69
C PHE A 24 -10.38 0.91 5.23
N LEU A 25 -9.28 0.22 5.57
CA LEU A 25 -9.33 -1.10 6.20
C LEU A 25 -9.70 -0.95 7.66
N LYS A 26 -10.68 -1.73 8.12
CA LYS A 26 -11.03 -1.82 9.54
C LYS A 26 -9.84 -2.35 10.35
N ASP A 27 -9.85 -2.08 11.65
CA ASP A 27 -8.87 -2.68 12.55
C ASP A 27 -9.05 -4.20 12.58
N GLY A 28 -7.95 -4.95 12.44
CA GLY A 28 -7.98 -6.41 12.28
C GLY A 28 -8.52 -6.90 10.93
N GLY A 29 -8.66 -6.01 9.94
CA GLY A 29 -8.97 -6.39 8.56
C GLY A 29 -7.81 -7.14 7.90
N ILE A 30 -8.10 -7.80 6.77
CA ILE A 30 -7.11 -8.60 6.04
C ILE A 30 -6.58 -7.78 4.86
N ILE A 31 -5.27 -7.82 4.64
CA ILE A 31 -4.63 -7.26 3.45
C ILE A 31 -4.02 -8.42 2.65
N ILE A 32 -4.30 -8.47 1.36
CA ILE A 32 -3.54 -9.26 0.40
C ILE A 32 -2.88 -8.26 -0.54
N VAL A 33 -1.55 -8.19 -0.46
CA VAL A 33 -0.73 -7.23 -1.20
C VAL A 33 0.25 -7.96 -2.10
N ASN A 34 0.35 -7.53 -3.35
CA ASN A 34 1.46 -7.91 -4.21
C ASN A 34 2.71 -7.14 -3.78
N THR A 35 3.78 -7.86 -3.43
CA THR A 35 5.03 -7.28 -2.94
C THR A 35 5.91 -6.70 -4.06
N GLN A 36 5.53 -6.88 -5.33
CA GLN A 36 6.24 -6.29 -6.46
C GLN A 36 5.92 -4.78 -6.59
N PRO A 37 6.91 -3.88 -6.49
CA PRO A 37 6.68 -2.45 -6.61
C PRO A 37 6.40 -2.05 -8.06
N VAL A 38 5.46 -1.11 -8.24
CA VAL A 38 5.22 -0.44 -9.53
C VAL A 38 5.96 0.88 -9.50
N VAL A 39 7.14 0.91 -10.13
CA VAL A 39 8.04 2.07 -10.07
C VAL A 39 7.52 3.21 -10.96
N PRO A 40 7.19 4.38 -10.41
CA PRO A 40 6.71 5.51 -11.20
C PRO A 40 7.85 6.19 -11.96
N VAL A 41 7.49 6.95 -13.00
CA VAL A 41 8.47 7.67 -13.84
C VAL A 41 9.33 8.64 -13.03
N THR A 42 8.78 9.25 -11.97
CA THR A 42 9.53 10.14 -11.09
C THR A 42 10.68 9.45 -10.35
N VAL A 43 10.57 8.14 -10.11
CA VAL A 43 11.66 7.35 -9.51
C VAL A 43 12.67 6.96 -10.57
N THR A 44 12.23 6.52 -11.74
CA THR A 44 13.16 6.17 -12.84
C THR A 44 13.89 7.39 -13.41
N SER A 45 13.29 8.58 -13.35
CA SER A 45 13.92 9.86 -13.74
C SER A 45 14.82 10.47 -12.66
N GLY A 46 14.91 9.83 -11.48
CA GLY A 46 15.74 10.30 -10.35
C GLY A 46 15.15 11.48 -9.58
N GLN A 47 13.89 11.86 -9.82
CA GLN A 47 13.20 12.96 -9.13
C GLN A 47 12.65 12.56 -7.76
N ALA A 48 12.48 11.26 -7.51
CA ALA A 48 11.99 10.70 -6.25
C ALA A 48 12.66 9.35 -5.98
N LYS A 49 12.46 8.81 -4.78
CA LYS A 49 12.82 7.44 -4.42
C LYS A 49 11.57 6.66 -4.06
N TYR A 50 11.47 5.42 -4.55
CA TYR A 50 10.47 4.48 -4.04
C TYR A 50 10.98 3.96 -2.68
N PRO A 51 10.15 3.91 -1.63
CA PRO A 51 10.57 3.36 -0.34
C PRO A 51 11.00 1.89 -0.45
N GLU A 52 11.83 1.41 0.47
CA GLU A 52 12.12 -0.03 0.51
C GLU A 52 10.82 -0.80 0.74
N VAL A 53 10.68 -1.93 0.05
CA VAL A 53 9.45 -2.75 0.15
C VAL A 53 9.28 -3.25 1.58
N SER A 54 10.37 -3.60 2.27
CA SER A 54 10.33 -3.97 3.69
C SER A 54 9.69 -2.89 4.55
N ASP A 55 10.13 -1.65 4.41
CA ASP A 55 9.65 -0.52 5.22
C ASP A 55 8.17 -0.24 4.93
N THR A 56 7.76 -0.45 3.67
CA THR A 56 6.35 -0.30 3.26
C THR A 56 5.48 -1.39 3.85
N LEU A 57 5.96 -2.63 3.92
CA LEU A 57 5.25 -3.75 4.52
C LEU A 57 5.19 -3.63 6.05
N ASP A 58 6.25 -3.13 6.68
CA ASP A 58 6.28 -2.88 8.13
C ASP A 58 5.21 -1.86 8.55
N ALA A 59 4.85 -0.91 7.67
CA ALA A 59 3.76 0.03 7.92
C ALA A 59 2.35 -0.59 7.86
N LEU A 60 2.22 -1.84 7.40
CA LEU A 60 0.94 -2.56 7.31
C LEU A 60 0.68 -3.48 8.51
N VAL A 61 1.66 -3.63 9.41
CA VAL A 61 1.63 -4.53 10.59
C VAL A 61 1.53 -3.73 11.88
#